data_AF-A0A923ZVV0-F1
#
_entry.id   AF-A0A923ZVV0-F1
#
_cell.length_a   1.000
_cell.length_b   1.000
_cell.length_c   1.000
_cell.angle_alpha   90.00
_cell.angle_beta   90.00
_cell.angle_gamma   90.00
#
_symmetry.space_group_name_H-M   'P 1'
#
loop_
_entity.id
_entity.type
_entity.pdbx_description
1 polymer ?
#
loop_
_entity_poly.entity_id
_entity_poly.type
_entity_poly.pdbx_seq_one_letter_code
_entity_poly.pdbx_strand_id
1 'polypeptide(L)' 'MELNKFSRTLTQEVTNPAAKAMLYGIGLTTEDMQKAQIGIASTGYEGNTCNMHLNGLSVHVKKGVQENG' A
#
# COMPACT_ATOMS: atom_id res chain seq x y z
N MET A 1 -9.10 -18.60 0.63
CA MET A 1 -9.69 -17.29 0.30
C MET A 1 -8.56 -16.40 -0.19
N GLU A 2 -8.67 -15.78 -1.37
CA GLU A 2 -7.64 -14.83 -1.85
C GLU A 2 -7.68 -13.54 -1.02
N LEU A 3 -6.52 -13.06 -0.56
CA LEU A 3 -6.42 -11.86 0.27
C LEU A 3 -6.42 -10.56 -0.56
N ASN A 4 -6.00 -10.61 -1.83
CA ASN A 4 -5.84 -9.45 -2.72
C ASN A 4 -7.05 -9.21 -3.64
N LYS A 5 -8.27 -9.43 -3.13
CA LYS A 5 -9.54 -9.36 -3.89
C LYS A 5 -9.67 -8.13 -4.80
N PHE A 6 -9.20 -6.97 -4.36
CA PHE A 6 -9.28 -5.72 -5.14
C PHE A 6 -7.98 -5.41 -5.89
N SER A 7 -6.82 -5.59 -5.24
CA SER A 7 -5.52 -5.27 -5.85
C SER A 7 -5.20 -6.16 -7.05
N ARG A 8 -5.73 -7.39 -7.11
CA ARG A 8 -5.57 -8.29 -8.26
C ARG A 8 -5.98 -7.67 -9.61
N THR A 9 -6.94 -6.73 -9.61
CA THR A 9 -7.35 -6.06 -10.84
C THR A 9 -6.21 -5.25 -11.45
N LEU A 10 -5.34 -4.67 -10.61
CA LEU A 10 -4.17 -3.90 -11.07
C LEU A 10 -2.91 -4.77 -11.18
N THR A 11 -2.78 -5.82 -10.37
CA THR A 11 -1.56 -6.63 -10.29
C THR A 11 -1.58 -7.91 -11.13
N GLN A 12 -2.74 -8.43 -11.52
CA GLN A 12 -2.86 -9.74 -12.18
C GLN A 12 -3.61 -9.69 -13.51
N GLU A 13 -4.61 -8.82 -13.68
CA GLU A 13 -5.37 -8.75 -14.94
C GLU A 13 -4.52 -8.24 -16.11
N VAL A 14 -4.63 -8.94 -17.26
CA VAL A 14 -3.87 -8.64 -18.48
C VAL A 14 -4.30 -7.32 -19.12
N THR A 15 -5.54 -6.88 -18.86
CA THR A 15 -6.13 -5.64 -19.37
C THR A 15 -5.52 -4.38 -18.75
N ASN A 16 -4.74 -4.47 -17.67
CA ASN A 16 -4.16 -3.33 -16.95
C ASN A 16 -2.62 -3.28 -16.96
N PRO A 17 -1.95 -3.35 -18.14
CA PRO A 17 -0.49 -3.39 -18.20
C PRO A 17 0.18 -2.09 -17.73
N ALA A 18 -0.46 -0.93 -17.98
CA ALA A 18 0.06 0.37 -17.55
C ALA A 18 0.04 0.54 -16.02
N ALA A 19 -1.03 0.08 -15.35
CA ALA A 19 -1.12 0.11 -13.89
C ALA A 19 -0.02 -0.76 -13.28
N LYS A 20 0.18 -1.97 -13.82
CA LYS A 20 1.26 -2.87 -13.41
C LYS A 20 2.65 -2.24 -13.58
N ALA A 21 2.90 -1.54 -14.68
CA ALA A 21 4.17 -0.83 -14.91
C ALA A 21 4.40 0.28 -13.88
N MET A 22 3.37 1.06 -13.52
CA MET A 22 3.48 2.09 -12.47
C MET A 22 3.79 1.48 -11.10
N LEU A 23 3.20 0.34 -10.78
CA LEU A 23 3.47 -0.37 -9.52
C LEU A 23 4.91 -0.88 -9.45
N TYR A 24 5.47 -1.38 -10.56
CA TYR A 24 6.91 -1.68 -10.64
C TYR A 24 7.76 -0.42 -10.48
N GLY A 25 7.35 0.71 -11.09
CA GLY A 25 8.07 1.98 -11.03
C GLY A 25 8.22 2.55 -9.62
N ILE A 26 7.28 2.28 -8.71
CA ILE A 26 7.37 2.66 -7.30
C ILE A 26 8.10 1.63 -6.42
N GLY A 27 8.60 0.55 -7.02
CA GLY A 27 9.48 -0.43 -6.37
C GLY A 27 8.83 -1.74 -5.94
N LEU A 28 7.60 -2.08 -6.37
CA LEU A 28 7.03 -3.40 -6.10
C LEU A 28 7.74 -4.47 -6.94
N THR A 29 8.02 -5.61 -6.33
CA THR A 29 8.58 -6.80 -7.01
C THR A 29 7.47 -7.68 -7.59
N THR A 30 7.84 -8.70 -8.37
CA THR A 30 6.88 -9.70 -8.87
C THR A 30 6.21 -10.45 -7.72
N GLU A 31 6.94 -10.69 -6.64
CA GLU A 31 6.44 -11.30 -5.40
C GLU A 31 5.41 -10.38 -4.72
N ASP A 32 5.67 -9.07 -4.67
CA ASP A 32 4.73 -8.10 -4.08
C ASP A 32 3.42 -7.98 -4.85
N MET A 33 3.41 -8.25 -6.16
CA MET A 33 2.19 -8.25 -6.98
C MET A 33 1.17 -9.32 -6.54
N GLN A 34 1.61 -10.35 -5.82
CA GLN A 34 0.76 -11.42 -5.28
C GLN A 34 0.14 -11.06 -3.92
N LYS A 35 0.65 -10.04 -3.25
CA LYS A 35 0.23 -9.64 -1.91
C LYS A 35 -1.01 -8.73 -1.97
N ALA A 36 -1.70 -8.62 -0.83
CA ALA A 36 -2.76 -7.63 -0.67
C ALA A 36 -2.15 -6.23 -0.53
N GLN A 37 -2.63 -5.27 -1.33
CA GLN A 37 -2.25 -3.87 -1.17
C GLN A 37 -3.07 -3.20 -0.07
N ILE A 38 -2.40 -2.56 0.90
CA ILE A 38 -3.01 -1.87 2.03
C ILE A 38 -2.77 -0.37 1.91
N GLY A 39 -3.85 0.41 1.77
CA GLY A 39 -3.80 1.86 1.80
C GLY A 39 -3.71 2.38 3.24
N ILE A 40 -2.64 3.11 3.57
CA ILE A 40 -2.46 3.73 4.90
C ILE A 40 -2.76 5.22 4.78
N ALA A 41 -3.97 5.63 5.17
CA ALA A 41 -4.39 7.02 5.13
C ALA A 41 -4.12 7.71 6.48
N SER A 42 -3.17 8.65 6.50
CA SER A 42 -2.92 9.51 7.66
C SER A 42 -3.65 10.83 7.52
N THR A 43 -4.28 11.29 8.60
CA THR A 43 -4.86 12.65 8.72
C THR A 43 -3.93 13.59 9.48
N GLY A 44 -2.62 13.35 9.43
CA GLY A 44 -1.62 14.14 10.15
C GLY A 44 -1.39 15.52 9.54
N TYR A 45 -1.50 16.55 10.37
CA TYR A 45 -1.17 17.95 10.07
C TYR A 45 -0.78 18.66 11.38
N GLU A 46 -0.06 19.78 11.28
CA GLU A 46 0.59 20.42 12.45
C GLU A 46 -0.32 21.41 13.21
N GLY A 47 -1.52 21.67 12.71
CA GLY A 47 -2.44 22.67 13.28
C GLY A 47 -3.24 22.22 14.51
N ASN A 48 -3.10 20.95 14.93
CA ASN A 48 -3.78 20.41 16.12
C ASN A 48 -2.94 19.30 16.78
N THR A 49 -2.89 19.33 18.11
CA THR A 49 -2.27 18.29 18.94
C THR A 49 -2.87 16.90 18.74
N CYS A 50 -4.16 16.78 18.41
CA CYS A 50 -4.79 15.48 18.13
C CYS A 50 -4.22 14.77 16.90
N ASN A 51 -3.66 15.50 15.93
CA ASN A 51 -3.29 14.95 14.61
C ASN A 51 -1.79 15.07 14.30
N MET A 52 -1.06 15.96 14.96
CA MET A 52 0.35 16.26 14.64
C MET A 52 1.28 15.04 14.66
N HIS A 53 0.95 13.98 15.42
CA HIS A 53 1.75 12.76 15.51
C HIS A 53 1.39 11.66 14.48
N LEU A 54 0.29 11.81 13.74
CA LEU A 54 -0.26 10.68 12.94
C LEU A 54 0.63 10.28 11.76
N ASN A 55 1.41 11.22 11.21
CA ASN A 55 2.39 10.90 10.16
C ASN A 55 3.55 10.05 10.69
N GLY A 56 3.93 10.19 11.96
CA GLY A 56 4.89 9.29 12.59
C GLY A 56 4.30 7.89 12.79
N LEU A 57 3.05 7.81 13.25
CA LEU A 57 2.36 6.53 13.43
C LEU A 57 2.18 5.77 12.11
N SER A 58 1.92 6.46 10.99
CA SER A 58 1.75 5.80 9.68
C SER A 58 3.02 5.05 9.22
N VAL A 59 4.21 5.53 9.60
CA VAL A 59 5.49 4.83 9.33
C VAL A 59 5.56 3.50 10.08
N HIS A 60 5.14 3.48 11.35
CA HIS A 60 5.08 2.24 12.15
C HIS A 60 4.05 1.26 11.59
N VAL A 61 2.88 1.74 11.17
CA VAL A 61 1.86 0.91 10.51
C VAL A 61 2.41 0.31 9.21
N LYS A 62 3.09 1.12 8.37
CA LYS A 62 3.72 0.64 7.14
C LYS A 62 4.72 -0.48 7.41
N LYS A 63 5.57 -0.32 8.43
CA LYS A 63 6.52 -1.35 8.85
C LYS A 63 5.81 -2.65 9.23
N GLY A 64 4.78 -2.57 10.07
CA GLY A 64 4.00 -3.74 10.48
C GLY A 64 3.32 -4.45 9.31
N VAL A 65 2.81 -3.71 8.32
CA VAL A 65 2.26 -4.29 7.08
C VAL A 65 3.33 -5.05 6.31
N GLN A 66 4.52 -4.46 6.12
CA GLN A 66 5.62 -5.10 5.38
C GLN A 66 6.18 -6.34 6.10
N GLU A 67 6.19 -6.36 7.43
CA GLU A 67 6.64 -7.52 8.22
C GLU A 67 5.63 -8.69 8.21
N ASN A 68 4.36 -8.43 7.87
CA ASN A 68 3.28 -9.42 7.88
C ASN A 68 2.68 -9.67 6.49
N GLY A 69 3.39 -9.27 5.43
CA GLY A 69 2.98 -9.42 4.03
C GLY A 69 4.13 -9.23 3.06
#